data_AF-A0AAJ1B285-F1
#
_entry.id   AF-A0AAJ1B285-F1
#
_cell.length_a   1.000
_cell.length_b   1.000
_cell.length_c   1.000
_cell.angle_alpha   90.00
_cell.angle_beta   90.00
_cell.angle_gamma   90.00
#
_symmetry.space_group_name_H-M   'P 1'
#
loop_
_entity.id
_entity.type
_entity.pdbx_description
1 polymer ?
#
loop_
_entity_poly.entity_id
_entity_poly.type
_entity_poly.pdbx_seq_one_letter_code
_entity_poly.pdbx_strand_id
1 'polypeptide(L)'
;IQHNIAALNSYRNLTGNNNAVSKNLEKLSSGYRINRAGDDAAGLAISEKMRAQITGLNTAQKNAQDGVSLVQTAEGAMTEVHSMLNRMVELADQSANGTYADEVDRENLQKEISS
;
A
#
# COMPACT_ATOMS: atom_id res chain seq x y z
N ILE A 1 67.34 -26.40 1.47
CA ILE A 1 66.32 -25.36 1.78
C ILE A 1 65.41 -25.95 2.86
N GLN A 2 65.39 -25.38 4.06
CA GLN A 2 64.44 -25.77 5.11
C GLN A 2 63.10 -25.09 4.80
N HIS A 3 62.17 -25.81 4.18
CA HIS A 3 60.79 -25.35 4.07
C HIS A 3 60.05 -25.82 5.32
N ASN A 4 59.63 -24.87 6.17
CA ASN A 4 58.74 -25.17 7.29
C ASN A 4 57.31 -25.39 6.75
N ILE A 5 57.12 -26.52 6.08
CA ILE A 5 55.87 -26.92 5.43
C ILE A 5 54.74 -27.04 6.47
N ALA A 6 55.05 -27.44 7.69
CA ALA A 6 54.10 -27.49 8.80
C ALA A 6 53.57 -26.09 9.13
N ALA A 7 54.44 -25.09 9.33
CA ALA A 7 54.03 -23.71 9.56
C ALA A 7 53.24 -23.11 8.39
N LEU A 8 53.63 -23.41 7.15
CA LEU A 8 52.90 -22.97 5.96
C LEU A 8 51.51 -23.61 5.84
N ASN A 9 51.35 -24.88 6.22
CA ASN A 9 50.07 -25.56 6.26
C ASN A 9 49.18 -24.97 7.37
N SER A 10 49.70 -24.79 8.58
CA SER A 10 49.01 -24.11 9.68
C SER A 10 48.56 -22.69 9.30
N TYR A 11 49.41 -21.93 8.60
CA TYR A 11 49.06 -20.59 8.11
C TYR A 11 47.91 -20.62 7.09
N ARG A 12 47.92 -21.54 6.12
CA ARG A 12 46.81 -21.70 5.17
C ARG A 12 45.49 -22.05 5.86
N ASN A 13 45.52 -22.97 6.84
CA ASN A 13 44.33 -23.32 7.62
C ASN A 13 43.83 -22.13 8.44
N LEU A 14 44.74 -21.35 9.04
CA LEU A 14 44.39 -20.15 9.78
C LEU A 14 43.75 -19.09 8.88
N THR A 15 44.28 -18.86 7.67
CA THR A 15 43.67 -17.95 6.68
C THR A 15 42.27 -18.43 6.27
N GLY A 16 42.10 -19.73 6.03
CA GLY A 16 40.78 -20.30 5.75
C GLY A 16 39.79 -20.10 6.89
N ASN A 17 40.22 -20.33 8.14
CA ASN A 17 39.40 -20.14 9.33
C ASN A 17 39.03 -18.66 9.54
N ASN A 18 39.98 -17.74 9.40
CA ASN A 18 39.71 -16.30 9.50
C ASN A 18 38.66 -15.85 8.48
N ASN A 19 38.74 -16.31 7.23
CA ASN A 19 37.75 -16.00 6.21
C ASN A 19 36.36 -16.54 6.58
N ALA A 20 36.27 -17.75 7.14
CA ALA A 20 35.00 -18.32 7.60
C ALA A 20 34.41 -17.52 8.77
N VAL A 21 35.24 -17.12 9.75
CA VAL A 21 34.82 -16.28 10.88
C VAL A 21 34.31 -14.92 10.39
N SER A 22 35.01 -14.26 9.47
CA SER A 22 34.57 -12.98 8.89
C SER A 22 33.20 -13.10 8.20
N LYS A 23 32.96 -14.17 7.42
CA LYS A 23 31.66 -14.42 6.80
C LYS A 23 30.56 -14.69 7.84
N ASN A 24 30.87 -15.41 8.92
CA ASN A 24 29.91 -15.66 9.99
C ASN A 24 29.55 -14.37 10.73
N LEU A 25 30.52 -13.49 10.97
CA LEU A 25 30.27 -12.17 11.55
C LEU A 25 29.41 -11.29 10.63
N GLU A 26 29.62 -11.33 9.31
CA GLU A 26 28.77 -10.62 8.33
C GLU A 26 27.31 -11.12 8.40
N LYS A 27 27.10 -12.43 8.49
CA LYS A 27 25.77 -13.05 8.66
C LYS A 27 25.13 -12.71 10.00
N LEU A 28 25.91 -12.70 11.07
CA LEU A 28 25.43 -12.30 12.39
C LEU A 28 25.02 -10.82 12.42
N SER A 29 25.86 -9.94 11.86
CA SER A 29 25.63 -8.49 11.86
C SER A 29 24.43 -8.08 11.00
N SER A 30 24.17 -8.80 9.91
CA SER A 30 23.06 -8.53 8.99
C SER A 30 21.76 -9.23 9.41
N GLY A 31 21.86 -10.30 10.20
CA GLY A 31 20.75 -11.20 10.51
C GLY A 31 20.30 -12.06 9.32
N TYR A 32 20.92 -11.93 8.14
CA TYR A 32 20.57 -12.71 6.95
C TYR A 32 21.53 -13.89 6.77
N ARG A 33 20.95 -15.04 6.46
CA ARG A 33 21.71 -16.26 6.12
C ARG A 33 22.52 -16.10 4.82
N ILE A 34 22.03 -15.30 3.87
CA ILE A 34 22.62 -15.06 2.55
C ILE A 34 22.82 -13.55 2.39
N ASN A 35 24.08 -13.10 2.36
CA ASN A 35 24.42 -11.68 2.20
C ASN A 35 25.02 -11.34 0.83
N ARG A 36 25.51 -12.35 0.10
CA ARG A 36 26.19 -12.16 -1.19
C ARG A 36 25.69 -13.20 -2.18
N ALA A 37 25.62 -12.83 -3.45
CA ALA A 37 25.32 -13.76 -4.55
C ALA A 37 26.33 -14.92 -4.63
N GLY A 38 27.56 -14.71 -4.16
CA GLY A 38 28.59 -15.75 -4.09
C GLY A 38 28.39 -16.80 -2.98
N ASP A 39 27.50 -16.57 -2.02
CA ASP A 39 27.19 -17.56 -0.97
C ASP A 39 26.03 -18.48 -1.39
N ASP A 40 24.98 -17.95 -2.02
CA ASP A 40 23.85 -18.70 -2.59
C ASP A 40 23.08 -17.81 -3.58
N ALA A 41 23.43 -17.87 -4.87
CA ALA A 41 22.82 -17.03 -5.91
C ALA A 41 21.32 -17.31 -6.09
N ALA A 42 20.91 -18.58 -6.00
CA ALA A 42 19.51 -18.97 -6.17
C ALA A 42 18.68 -18.53 -4.95
N GLY A 43 19.18 -18.74 -3.74
CA GLY A 43 18.54 -18.29 -2.51
C GLY A 43 18.44 -16.77 -2.42
N LEU A 44 19.47 -16.04 -2.87
CA LEU A 44 19.42 -14.58 -2.95
C LEU A 44 18.34 -14.12 -3.95
N ALA A 45 18.32 -14.66 -5.17
CA ALA A 45 17.35 -14.28 -6.20
C ALA A 45 15.89 -14.55 -5.76
N ILE A 46 15.64 -15.68 -5.09
CA ILE A 46 14.31 -15.97 -4.52
C ILE A 46 13.97 -14.97 -3.41
N SER A 47 14.92 -14.64 -2.54
CA SER A 47 14.68 -13.67 -1.46
C SER A 47 14.39 -12.26 -1.99
N GLU A 48 15.08 -11.83 -3.06
CA GLU A 48 14.84 -10.55 -3.73
C GLU A 48 13.49 -10.55 -4.45
N LYS A 49 13.14 -11.65 -5.14
CA LYS A 49 11.80 -11.81 -5.73
C LYS A 49 10.71 -11.71 -4.67
N MET A 50 10.86 -12.36 -3.52
CA MET A 50 9.91 -12.26 -2.41
C MET A 50 9.85 -10.83 -1.84
N ARG A 51 10.98 -10.15 -1.67
CA ARG A 51 10.98 -8.73 -1.26
C ARG A 51 10.23 -7.85 -2.25
N ALA A 52 10.47 -8.02 -3.55
CA ALA A 52 9.76 -7.29 -4.59
C ALA A 52 8.25 -7.56 -4.56
N GLN A 53 7.85 -8.82 -4.35
CA GLN A 53 6.44 -9.19 -4.16
C GLN A 53 5.83 -8.54 -2.92
N ILE A 54 6.52 -8.55 -1.77
CA ILE A 54 6.05 -7.91 -0.54
C ILE A 54 5.84 -6.41 -0.77
N THR A 55 6.80 -5.72 -1.39
CA THR A 55 6.65 -4.30 -1.73
C THR A 55 5.48 -4.07 -2.67
N GLY A 56 5.32 -4.92 -3.70
CA GLY A 56 4.18 -4.86 -4.61
C GLY A 56 2.84 -5.07 -3.91
N LEU A 57 2.76 -6.03 -2.99
CA LEU A 57 1.56 -6.29 -2.18
C LEU A 57 1.24 -5.12 -1.25
N ASN A 58 2.23 -4.50 -0.62
CA ASN A 58 2.02 -3.31 0.22
C ASN A 58 1.46 -2.14 -0.60
N THR A 59 1.97 -1.92 -1.82
CA THR A 59 1.41 -0.91 -2.73
C THR A 59 0.00 -1.28 -3.18
N ALA A 60 -0.26 -2.55 -3.51
CA ALA A 60 -1.58 -3.01 -3.89
C ALA A 60 -2.61 -2.84 -2.75
N GLN A 61 -2.21 -3.12 -1.50
CA GLN A 61 -3.03 -2.87 -0.32
C GLN A 61 -3.37 -1.39 -0.18
N LYS A 62 -2.37 -0.51 -0.32
CA LYS A 62 -2.61 0.93 -0.27
C LYS A 62 -3.57 1.39 -1.38
N ASN A 63 -3.36 0.93 -2.61
CA ASN A 63 -4.25 1.25 -3.73
C ASN A 63 -5.68 0.75 -3.49
N ALA A 64 -5.86 -0.43 -2.90
CA ALA A 64 -7.18 -0.93 -2.53
C ALA A 64 -7.84 -0.05 -1.47
N GLN A 65 -7.08 0.38 -0.45
CA GLN A 65 -7.58 1.29 0.58
C GLN A 65 -7.96 2.67 0.02
N ASP A 66 -7.17 3.19 -0.91
CA ASP A 66 -7.46 4.45 -1.62
C ASP A 66 -8.74 4.29 -2.47
N GLY A 67 -8.92 3.14 -3.14
CA GLY A 67 -10.14 2.80 -3.86
C GLY A 67 -11.37 2.72 -2.96
N VAL A 68 -11.25 2.11 -1.78
CA VAL A 68 -12.33 2.08 -0.77
C VAL A 68 -12.67 3.50 -0.30
N SER A 69 -11.66 4.32 -0.03
CA SER A 69 -11.86 5.72 0.41
C SER A 69 -12.57 6.56 -0.66
N LEU A 70 -12.24 6.34 -1.94
CA LEU A 70 -12.91 6.97 -3.06
C LEU A 70 -14.39 6.55 -3.15
N VAL A 71 -14.66 5.24 -3.05
CA VAL A 71 -16.03 4.72 -3.08
C VAL A 71 -16.84 5.25 -1.91
N GLN A 72 -16.27 5.32 -0.71
CA GLN A 72 -16.94 5.86 0.47
C GLN A 72 -17.26 7.35 0.31
N THR A 73 -16.35 8.12 -0.29
CA THR A 73 -16.60 9.54 -0.60
C THR A 73 -17.73 9.68 -1.63
N ALA A 74 -17.73 8.82 -2.66
CA ALA A 74 -18.80 8.79 -3.66
C ALA A 74 -20.15 8.38 -3.03
N GLU A 75 -20.17 7.42 -2.11
CA GLU A 75 -21.37 7.00 -1.38
C GLU A 75 -21.93 8.12 -0.50
N GLY A 76 -21.07 8.87 0.19
CA GLY A 76 -21.47 10.07 0.93
C GLY A 76 -22.10 11.12 0.00
N ALA A 77 -21.46 11.41 -1.13
CA ALA A 77 -22.01 12.34 -2.12
C ALA A 77 -23.35 11.84 -2.70
N MET A 78 -23.49 10.54 -2.97
CA MET A 78 -24.75 9.96 -3.45
C MET A 78 -25.85 10.00 -2.40
N THR A 79 -25.52 9.90 -1.11
CA THR A 79 -26.48 10.05 0.00
C THR A 79 -27.03 11.48 0.05
N GLU A 80 -26.19 12.49 -0.17
CA GLU A 80 -26.64 13.88 -0.30
C GLU A 80 -27.53 14.07 -1.54
N VAL A 81 -27.12 13.54 -2.70
CA VAL A 81 -27.95 13.57 -3.91
C VAL A 81 -29.31 12.90 -3.68
N HIS A 82 -29.34 11.76 -2.99
CA HIS A 82 -30.59 11.08 -2.66
C HIS A 82 -31.49 11.94 -1.77
N SER A 83 -30.92 12.59 -0.75
CA SER A 83 -31.65 13.51 0.12
C SER A 83 -32.19 14.73 -0.64
N MET A 84 -31.38 15.32 -1.53
CA MET A 84 -31.81 16.41 -2.41
C MET A 84 -32.94 15.98 -3.34
N LEU A 85 -32.90 14.77 -3.90
CA LEU A 85 -33.97 14.24 -4.76
C LEU A 85 -35.27 14.03 -3.98
N ASN A 86 -35.21 13.50 -2.76
CA ASN A 86 -36.39 13.38 -1.91
C ASN A 86 -36.97 14.77 -1.59
N ARG A 87 -36.12 15.76 -1.29
CA ARG A 87 -36.56 17.14 -1.07
C ARG A 87 -37.20 17.75 -2.32
N MET A 88 -36.63 17.53 -3.50
CA MET A 88 -37.23 17.97 -4.78
C MET A 88 -38.61 17.36 -5.01
N VAL A 89 -38.83 16.09 -4.65
CA VAL A 89 -40.14 15.43 -4.75
C VAL A 89 -41.15 16.08 -3.79
N GLU A 90 -40.75 16.34 -2.54
CA GLU A 90 -41.60 17.05 -1.58
C GLU A 90 -42.00 18.45 -2.08
N LEU A 91 -41.05 19.21 -2.63
CA LEU A 91 -41.30 20.54 -3.19
C LEU A 91 -42.21 20.47 -4.42
N ALA A 92 -42.06 19.46 -5.27
CA ALA A 92 -42.94 19.23 -6.41
C ALA A 92 -44.38 18.95 -5.95
N ASP A 93 -44.57 18.07 -4.97
CA ASP A 93 -45.88 17.77 -4.39
C ASP A 93 -46.52 19.00 -3.71
N GLN A 94 -45.72 19.79 -2.98
CA GLN A 94 -46.18 21.06 -2.40
C GLN A 94 -46.62 22.06 -3.48
N SER A 95 -45.87 22.17 -4.58
CA SER A 95 -46.21 23.06 -5.70
C SER A 95 -47.48 22.62 -6.45
N ALA A 96 -47.78 21.31 -6.44
CA ALA A 96 -48.96 20.73 -7.08
C ALA A 96 -50.23 20.90 -6.25
N ASN A 97 -50.11 21.23 -4.95
CA ASN A 97 -51.25 21.50 -4.09
C ASN A 97 -51.87 22.88 -4.38
N GLY A 98 -53.15 22.91 -4.74
CA GLY A 98 -53.85 24.10 -5.26
C GLY A 98 -53.97 25.30 -4.30
N THR A 99 -53.60 25.16 -3.03
CA THR A 99 -53.53 26.26 -2.05
C THR A 99 -52.29 27.14 -2.22
N TYR A 100 -51.19 26.64 -2.78
CA TYR A 100 -49.97 27.41 -3.07
C TYR A 100 -50.00 27.99 -4.50
N ALA A 101 -51.19 28.37 -4.98
CA ALA A 101 -51.38 28.89 -6.34
C ALA A 101 -50.87 30.34 -6.54
N ASP A 102 -50.49 31.04 -5.46
CA ASP A 102 -49.89 32.36 -5.55
C ASP A 102 -48.51 32.28 -6.22
N GLU A 103 -48.29 33.15 -7.20
CA GLU A 103 -47.11 33.17 -8.07
C GLU A 103 -45.80 33.32 -7.26
N VAL A 104 -45.87 34.02 -6.12
CA VAL A 104 -44.76 34.25 -5.19
C VAL A 104 -44.34 32.97 -4.45
N ASP A 105 -45.28 32.13 -4.03
CA ASP A 105 -44.97 30.90 -3.28
C ASP A 105 -44.34 29.84 -4.20
N ARG A 106 -44.84 29.74 -5.45
CA ARG A 106 -44.22 28.89 -6.48
C ARG A 106 -42.83 29.36 -6.88
N GLU A 107 -42.60 30.68 -6.93
CA GLU A 107 -41.26 31.24 -7.21
C GLU A 107 -40.26 30.89 -6.10
N ASN A 108 -40.69 30.91 -4.83
CA ASN A 108 -39.83 30.55 -3.70
C ASN A 108 -39.51 29.05 -3.66
N LEU A 109 -40.49 28.17 -3.96
CA LEU A 109 -40.25 26.73 -4.10
C LEU A 109 -39.28 26.42 -5.26
N GLN A 110 -39.42 27.14 -6.39
CA GLN A 110 -38.51 26.99 -7.52
C GLN A 110 -37.08 27.44 -7.19
N LYS A 111 -36.92 28.52 -6.41
CA LYS A 111 -35.63 28.98 -5.91
C LYS A 111 -34.93 27.90 -5.07
N GLU A 112 -35.69 27.18 -4.22
CA GLU A 112 -35.15 26.09 -3.39
C GLU A 112 -34.72 24.87 -4.22
N ILE A 113 -35.39 24.56 -5.33
CA ILE A 113 -34.98 23.47 -6.25
C ILE A 113 -33.69 23.84 -7.03
N SER A 114 -33.53 25.12 -7.38
CA SER A 114 -32.39 25.60 -8.15
C SER A 114 -31.15 26.00 -7.34
N SER A 115 -31.27 26.02 -6.00
CA SER A 115 -30.18 26.34 -5.07
C SER A 115 -29.43 25.09 -4.63
#